data_AF-A0A3D1AJG0-F1
#
_entry.id   AF-A0A3D1AJG0-F1
#
_cell.length_a   1.000
_cell.length_b   1.000
_cell.length_c   1.000
_cell.angle_alpha   90.00
_cell.angle_beta   90.00
_cell.angle_gamma   90.00
#
_symmetry.space_group_name_H-M   'P 1'
#
loop_
_entity.id
_entity.type
_entity.pdbx_description
1 polymer ?
#
loop_
_entity_poly.entity_id
_entity_poly.type
_entity_poly.pdbx_seq_one_letter_code
_entity_poly.pdbx_strand_id
1 'polypeptide(L)'
;TPKVMLKETCLKCHPQWTEEQAKYSIDSIKAHIRGKLRKAEFHLSNLIDKIVEAKKAGVAEETIKKAQDQHLKAHILWEYWTAENSDGFHNPEMAKEALGKSMNESLAGIKLLTEAMAPKAAAK
;
A
#
# COMPACT_ATOMS: atom_id res chain seq x y z
N THR A 1 4.31 23.57 -2.79
CA THR A 1 4.25 23.02 -1.41
C THR A 1 4.15 24.17 -0.42
N PRO A 2 3.41 24.07 0.71
CA PRO A 2 3.31 25.15 1.71
C PRO A 2 4.67 25.54 2.32
N LYS A 3 5.70 24.72 2.14
CA LYS A 3 7.08 25.00 2.61
C LYS A 3 7.70 26.31 2.08
N VAL A 4 7.20 26.87 0.98
CA VAL A 4 7.71 28.14 0.42
C VAL A 4 7.14 29.38 1.12
N MET A 5 6.13 29.22 1.97
CA MET A 5 5.36 30.31 2.59
C MET A 5 4.85 29.89 3.99
N LEU A 6 5.73 29.30 4.80
CA LEU A 6 5.36 28.71 6.10
C LEU A 6 4.90 29.76 7.12
N LYS A 7 5.52 30.94 7.12
CA LYS A 7 5.13 32.06 7.99
C LYS A 7 3.72 32.53 7.68
N GLU A 8 3.35 32.52 6.41
CA GLU A 8 2.08 33.00 5.90
C GLU A 8 0.96 31.94 5.97
N THR A 9 1.32 30.66 6.17
CA THR A 9 0.38 29.53 6.17
C THR A 9 0.40 28.78 7.51
N CYS A 10 1.30 27.81 7.69
CA CYS A 10 1.34 26.91 8.84
C CYS A 10 1.49 27.68 10.16
N LEU A 11 2.43 28.64 10.21
CA LEU A 11 2.78 29.33 11.46
C LEU A 11 1.78 30.40 11.88
N LYS A 12 0.80 30.75 11.02
CA LYS A 12 -0.34 31.59 11.45
C LYS A 12 -1.24 30.87 12.44
N CYS A 13 -1.43 29.56 12.25
CA CYS A 13 -2.28 28.72 13.12
C CYS A 13 -1.46 27.92 14.14
N HIS A 14 -0.19 27.65 13.85
CA HIS A 14 0.75 26.95 14.74
C HIS A 14 1.88 27.88 15.21
N PRO A 15 1.57 28.95 15.98
CA PRO A 15 2.56 29.96 16.37
C PRO A 15 3.65 29.44 17.32
N GLN A 16 3.40 28.30 17.98
CA GLN A 16 4.36 27.63 18.86
C GLN A 16 5.44 26.85 18.10
N TRP A 17 5.30 26.69 16.78
CA TRP A 17 6.29 26.01 15.96
C TRP A 17 7.29 26.98 15.35
N THR A 18 8.53 26.54 15.21
CA THR A 18 9.49 27.14 14.29
C THR A 18 9.21 26.69 12.85
N GLU A 19 9.75 27.39 11.86
CA GLU A 19 9.71 26.91 10.47
C GLU A 19 10.34 25.53 10.30
N GLU A 20 11.38 25.22 11.06
CA GLU A 20 12.06 23.92 11.05
C GLU A 20 11.15 22.82 11.57
N GLN A 21 10.44 23.06 12.67
CA GLN A 21 9.44 22.12 13.20
C GLN A 21 8.30 21.89 12.21
N ALA A 22 7.79 22.94 11.55
CA ALA A 22 6.77 22.79 10.52
C ALA A 22 7.28 21.98 9.30
N LYS A 23 8.50 22.25 8.83
CA LYS A 23 9.15 21.47 7.75
C LYS A 23 9.31 20.01 8.16
N TYR A 24 9.81 19.76 9.37
CA TYR A 24 10.03 18.42 9.91
C TYR A 24 8.71 17.62 10.01
N SER A 25 7.64 18.25 10.49
CA SER A 25 6.31 17.63 10.53
C SER A 25 5.83 17.20 9.15
N ILE A 26 6.00 18.06 8.12
CA ILE A 26 5.66 17.69 6.73
C ILE A 26 6.54 16.52 6.27
N ASP A 27 7.85 16.62 6.42
CA ASP A 27 8.78 15.62 5.88
C ASP A 27 8.68 14.26 6.55
N SER A 28 8.51 14.22 7.87
CA SER A 28 8.35 12.98 8.62
C SER A 28 7.10 12.20 8.19
N ILE A 29 5.97 12.89 8.00
CA ILE A 29 4.74 12.26 7.50
C ILE A 29 4.97 11.70 6.10
N LYS A 30 5.46 12.54 5.18
CA LYS A 30 5.67 12.14 3.78
C LYS A 30 6.65 10.97 3.67
N ALA A 31 7.75 10.98 4.43
CA ALA A 31 8.73 9.91 4.44
C ALA A 31 8.12 8.59 4.94
N HIS A 32 7.34 8.63 6.02
CA HIS A 32 6.68 7.45 6.56
C HIS A 32 5.70 6.84 5.55
N ILE A 33 4.84 7.66 4.93
CA ILE A 33 3.85 7.21 3.96
C ILE A 33 4.52 6.64 2.70
N ARG A 34 5.56 7.29 2.17
CA ARG A 34 6.34 6.73 1.05
C ARG A 34 6.94 5.37 1.38
N GLY A 35 7.45 5.18 2.60
CA GLY A 35 7.94 3.88 3.06
C GLY A 35 6.84 2.80 3.05
N LYS A 36 5.63 3.14 3.51
CA LYS A 36 4.47 2.24 3.45
C LYS A 36 4.03 1.95 2.02
N LEU A 37 4.03 2.97 1.16
CA LEU A 37 3.68 2.87 -0.25
C LEU A 37 4.59 1.87 -0.97
N ARG A 38 5.91 1.97 -0.77
CA ARG A 38 6.88 1.01 -1.35
C ARG A 38 6.71 -0.40 -0.83
N LYS A 39 6.34 -0.57 0.45
CA LYS A 39 6.03 -1.90 0.99
C LYS A 39 4.75 -2.49 0.39
N ALA A 40 3.71 -1.67 0.22
CA ALA A 40 2.48 -2.09 -0.47
C ALA A 40 2.76 -2.50 -1.92
N GLU A 41 3.53 -1.69 -2.65
CA GLU A 41 3.96 -1.97 -4.02
C GLU A 41 4.73 -3.30 -4.12
N PHE A 42 5.64 -3.58 -3.18
CA PHE A 42 6.36 -4.86 -3.12
C PHE A 42 5.41 -6.06 -2.97
N HIS A 43 4.45 -6.00 -2.06
CA HIS A 43 3.49 -7.08 -1.88
C HIS A 43 2.52 -7.24 -3.06
N LEU A 44 2.08 -6.13 -3.65
CA LEU A 44 1.26 -6.11 -4.87
C LEU A 44 1.98 -6.77 -6.04
N SER A 45 3.25 -6.40 -6.28
CA SER A 45 4.09 -7.02 -7.32
C SER A 45 4.20 -8.52 -7.11
N ASN A 46 4.48 -8.96 -5.88
CA ASN A 46 4.58 -10.38 -5.55
C ASN A 46 3.25 -11.12 -5.79
N LEU A 47 2.09 -10.50 -5.55
CA LEU A 47 0.79 -11.09 -5.89
C LEU A 47 0.63 -11.24 -7.41
N ILE A 48 0.98 -10.21 -8.18
CA ILE A 48 0.92 -10.25 -9.64
C ILE A 48 1.79 -11.40 -10.18
N ASP A 49 3.03 -11.51 -9.72
CA ASP A 49 3.94 -12.59 -10.11
C ASP A 49 3.39 -13.96 -9.72
N LYS A 50 2.85 -14.09 -8.50
CA LYS A 50 2.24 -15.33 -8.02
C LYS A 50 1.02 -15.75 -8.85
N ILE A 51 0.20 -14.81 -9.31
CA ILE A 51 -0.92 -15.09 -10.23
C ILE A 51 -0.40 -15.68 -11.54
N VAL A 52 0.69 -15.14 -12.10
CA VAL A 52 1.31 -15.65 -13.32
C VAL A 52 1.87 -17.06 -13.10
N GLU A 53 2.57 -17.30 -11.99
CA GLU A 53 3.08 -18.62 -11.62
C GLU A 53 1.96 -19.65 -11.47
N ALA A 54 0.89 -19.31 -10.75
CA ALA A 54 -0.23 -20.21 -10.52
C ALA A 54 -0.98 -20.59 -11.80
N LYS A 55 -1.11 -19.64 -12.74
CA LYS A 55 -1.64 -19.94 -14.09
C LYS A 55 -0.77 -20.96 -14.83
N LYS A 56 0.56 -20.81 -14.77
CA LYS A 56 1.50 -21.76 -15.40
C LYS A 56 1.47 -23.14 -14.72
N ALA A 57 1.21 -23.19 -13.42
CA ALA A 57 1.08 -24.43 -12.65
C ALA A 57 -0.27 -25.14 -12.84
N GLY A 58 -1.20 -24.58 -13.64
CA GLY A 58 -2.50 -25.19 -13.90
C GLY A 58 -3.49 -25.08 -12.75
N VAL A 59 -3.33 -24.10 -11.85
CA VAL A 59 -4.33 -23.82 -10.80
C VAL A 59 -5.68 -23.47 -11.44
N ALA A 60 -6.76 -23.99 -10.84
CA ALA A 60 -8.12 -23.78 -11.32
C ALA A 60 -8.47 -22.28 -11.49
N GLU A 61 -9.16 -21.95 -12.59
CA GLU A 61 -9.51 -20.57 -12.93
C GLU A 61 -10.30 -19.85 -11.84
N GLU A 62 -11.17 -20.56 -11.10
CA GLU A 62 -11.93 -19.98 -9.99
C GLU A 62 -11.00 -19.47 -8.87
N THR A 63 -9.95 -20.23 -8.53
CA THR A 63 -8.97 -19.83 -7.52
C THR A 63 -8.11 -18.67 -8.02
N ILE A 64 -7.71 -18.69 -9.30
CA ILE A 64 -7.03 -17.56 -9.93
C ILE A 64 -7.88 -16.29 -9.86
N LYS A 65 -9.18 -16.40 -10.17
CA LYS A 65 -10.12 -15.28 -10.12
C LYS A 65 -10.24 -14.70 -8.71
N LYS A 66 -10.36 -15.55 -7.68
CA LYS A 66 -10.35 -15.10 -6.28
C LYS A 66 -9.08 -14.32 -5.92
N ALA A 67 -7.92 -14.76 -6.40
CA ALA A 67 -6.66 -14.03 -6.18
C ALA A 67 -6.63 -12.69 -6.96
N GLN A 68 -7.18 -12.64 -8.17
CA GLN A 68 -7.33 -11.40 -8.95
C GLN A 68 -8.29 -10.41 -8.28
N ASP A 69 -9.35 -10.89 -7.61
CA ASP A 69 -10.24 -10.03 -6.82
C ASP A 69 -9.49 -9.39 -5.64
N GLN A 70 -8.59 -10.14 -4.98
CA GLN A 70 -7.71 -9.56 -3.96
C GLN A 70 -6.72 -8.56 -4.55
N HIS A 71 -6.19 -8.82 -5.74
CA HIS A 71 -5.35 -7.87 -6.46
C HIS A 71 -6.10 -6.56 -6.74
N LEU A 72 -7.35 -6.61 -7.21
CA LEU A 72 -8.16 -5.42 -7.45
C LEU A 72 -8.34 -4.56 -6.18
N LYS A 73 -8.67 -5.20 -5.05
CA LYS A 73 -8.80 -4.49 -3.76
C LYS A 73 -7.47 -3.89 -3.33
N ALA A 74 -6.41 -4.69 -3.38
CA ALA A 74 -5.08 -4.25 -3.00
C ALA A 74 -4.62 -3.05 -3.86
N HIS A 75 -4.89 -3.10 -5.16
CA HIS A 75 -4.54 -2.06 -6.13
C HIS A 75 -5.25 -0.75 -5.83
N ILE A 76 -6.58 -0.75 -5.66
CA ILE A 76 -7.34 0.49 -5.37
C ILE A 76 -6.86 1.14 -4.07
N LEU A 77 -6.59 0.33 -3.04
CA LEU A 77 -6.09 0.79 -1.74
C LEU A 77 -4.67 1.38 -1.80
N TRP A 78 -3.87 1.03 -2.81
CA TRP A 78 -2.52 1.54 -3.03
C TRP A 78 -2.49 2.72 -4.02
N GLU A 79 -3.15 2.56 -5.17
CA GLU A 79 -3.07 3.49 -6.30
C GLU A 79 -3.62 4.87 -5.94
N TYR A 80 -4.63 4.96 -5.07
CA TYR A 80 -5.10 6.25 -4.60
C TYR A 80 -3.96 7.09 -3.99
N TRP A 81 -3.02 6.47 -3.27
CA TRP A 81 -1.92 7.17 -2.59
C TRP A 81 -0.68 7.36 -3.45
N THR A 82 -0.57 6.67 -4.59
CA THR A 82 0.40 7.04 -5.63
C THR A 82 -0.12 8.17 -6.51
N ALA A 83 -1.44 8.22 -6.75
CA ALA A 83 -2.09 9.28 -7.52
C ALA A 83 -2.25 10.59 -6.73
N GLU A 84 -2.49 10.51 -5.42
CA GLU A 84 -2.61 11.66 -4.54
C GLU A 84 -1.22 12.29 -4.28
N ASN A 85 -1.14 13.62 -4.36
CA ASN A 85 0.14 14.34 -4.47
C ASN A 85 0.73 14.85 -3.14
N SER A 86 0.00 14.69 -2.03
CA SER A 86 0.47 15.14 -0.71
C SER A 86 1.44 14.16 -0.06
N ASP A 87 1.57 12.96 -0.61
CA ASP A 87 2.20 11.79 0.02
C ASP A 87 1.59 11.54 1.42
N GLY A 88 0.26 11.59 1.52
CA GLY A 88 -0.50 11.36 2.74
C GLY A 88 -0.51 12.50 3.75
N PHE A 89 0.10 13.66 3.47
CA PHE A 89 0.05 14.81 4.37
C PHE A 89 -1.37 15.33 4.62
N HIS A 90 -2.27 15.22 3.64
CA HIS A 90 -3.68 15.62 3.82
C HIS A 90 -4.45 14.71 4.79
N ASN A 91 -4.08 13.43 4.88
CA ASN A 91 -4.70 12.49 5.84
C ASN A 91 -3.75 11.31 6.13
N PRO A 92 -2.80 11.47 7.06
CA PRO A 92 -1.76 10.47 7.28
C PRO A 92 -2.28 9.15 7.85
N GLU A 93 -3.34 9.19 8.66
CA GLU A 93 -3.91 7.98 9.26
C GLU A 93 -4.66 7.15 8.23
N MET A 94 -5.47 7.78 7.37
CA MET A 94 -6.13 7.08 6.27
C MET A 94 -5.11 6.47 5.29
N ALA A 95 -4.02 7.18 5.00
CA ALA A 95 -2.95 6.66 4.16
C ALA A 95 -2.29 5.42 4.77
N LYS A 96 -1.96 5.46 6.07
CA LYS A 96 -1.39 4.29 6.78
C LYS A 96 -2.36 3.10 6.76
N GLU A 97 -3.63 3.35 7.04
CA GLU A 97 -4.66 2.31 7.10
C GLU A 97 -4.86 1.66 5.73
N ALA A 98 -5.07 2.46 4.68
CA ALA A 98 -5.30 1.97 3.33
C ALA A 98 -4.11 1.18 2.78
N LEU A 99 -2.88 1.70 2.93
CA LEU A 99 -1.67 0.99 2.51
C LEU A 99 -1.46 -0.30 3.32
N GLY A 100 -1.82 -0.29 4.60
CA GLY A 100 -1.90 -1.48 5.45
C GLY A 100 -2.83 -2.55 4.88
N LYS A 101 -4.06 -2.15 4.53
CA LYS A 101 -5.06 -3.04 3.92
C LYS A 101 -4.60 -3.55 2.56
N SER A 102 -3.97 -2.70 1.74
CA SER A 102 -3.40 -3.10 0.44
C SER A 102 -2.41 -4.27 0.58
N MET A 103 -1.50 -4.18 1.56
CA MET A 103 -0.57 -5.28 1.88
C MET A 103 -1.31 -6.54 2.32
N ASN A 104 -2.33 -6.41 3.18
CA ASN A 104 -3.09 -7.56 3.67
C ASN A 104 -3.84 -8.29 2.54
N GLU A 105 -4.50 -7.55 1.65
CA GLU A 105 -5.20 -8.13 0.50
C GLU A 105 -4.20 -8.80 -0.47
N SER A 106 -3.03 -8.17 -0.68
CA SER A 106 -1.95 -8.78 -1.46
C SER A 106 -1.51 -10.13 -0.89
N LEU A 107 -1.26 -10.17 0.42
CA LEU A 107 -0.87 -11.39 1.13
C LEU A 107 -1.97 -12.45 1.13
N ALA A 108 -3.25 -12.05 1.22
CA ALA A 108 -4.38 -12.96 1.11
C ALA A 108 -4.45 -13.64 -0.26
N GLY A 109 -4.25 -12.87 -1.35
CA GLY A 109 -4.14 -13.42 -2.70
C GLY A 109 -2.96 -14.39 -2.85
N ILE A 110 -1.78 -14.03 -2.30
CA ILE A 110 -0.59 -14.88 -2.34
C ILE A 110 -0.83 -16.19 -1.59
N LYS A 111 -1.46 -16.12 -0.41
CA LYS A 111 -1.78 -17.30 0.41
C LYS A 111 -2.72 -18.26 -0.34
N LEU A 112 -3.80 -17.74 -0.94
CA LEU A 112 -4.74 -18.56 -1.73
C LEU A 112 -4.03 -19.35 -2.83
N LEU A 113 -3.12 -18.71 -3.56
CA LEU A 113 -2.39 -19.34 -4.65
C LEU A 113 -1.31 -20.31 -4.14
N THR A 114 -0.64 -19.97 -3.04
CA THR A 114 0.37 -20.83 -2.42
C THR A 114 -0.25 -22.13 -1.93
N GLU A 115 -1.41 -22.05 -1.27
CA GLU A 115 -2.16 -23.22 -0.82
C GLU A 115 -2.67 -24.07 -1.99
N ALA A 116 -3.13 -23.44 -3.07
CA ALA A 116 -3.62 -24.16 -4.24
C ALA A 116 -2.51 -24.87 -5.04
N MET A 117 -1.27 -24.38 -4.96
CA MET A 117 -0.10 -25.01 -5.58
C MET A 117 0.63 -25.99 -4.65
N ALA A 118 0.25 -26.07 -3.38
CA ALA A 118 0.87 -27.00 -2.45
C ALA A 118 0.61 -28.44 -2.90
N PRO A 119 1.57 -29.36 -2.72
CA PRO A 119 1.35 -30.77 -3.00
C PRO A 119 0.13 -31.26 -2.21
N LYS A 120 -0.79 -31.96 -2.87
CA LYS A 120 -1.87 -32.65 -2.14
C LYS A 120 -1.20 -33.62 -1.17
N ALA A 121 -1.42 -33.44 0.13
CA ALA A 121 -0.96 -34.39 1.13
C ALA A 121 -1.45 -35.78 0.70
N ALA A 122 -0.53 -36.74 0.58
CA ALA A 122 -0.88 -38.11 0.26
C ALA A 122 -1.96 -38.56 1.25
N ALA A 123 -3.13 -38.95 0.72
CA ALA A 123 -4.16 -39.57 1.53
C ALA A 123 -3.52 -40.79 2.21
N LYS A 124 -3.44 -40.75 3.54
CA LYS A 124 -3.09 -41.90 4.35
C LYS A 124 -4.29 -42.81 4.48
#